data_AF-A0A534AAL7-F1
#
_entry.id   AF-A0A534AAL7-F1
#
_cell.length_a   1.000
_cell.length_b   1.000
_cell.length_c   1.000
_cell.angle_alpha   90.00
_cell.angle_beta   90.00
_cell.angle_gamma   90.00
#
_symmetry.space_group_name_H-M   'P 1'
#
loop_
_entity.id
_entity.type
_entity.pdbx_description
1 polymer ?
#
loop_
_entity_poly.entity_id
_entity_poly.type
_entity_poly.pdbx_seq_one_letter_code
_entity_poly.pdbx_strand_id
1 'polypeptide(L)'
;MRRLPLLATTGLAMSALAGAASASPGQDYTLYCMGCHGAEAQGVPGRIPALAGTLARFMSNSEGRNYVLRVPGAANSVLSDRRLAAVLNWLTERYGAADEPRPAPFTEEEVTRARRAPLANVQATRREVVRELAASGAAPAADY
;
A
#
# COMPACT_ATOMS: atom_id res chain seq x y z
N MET A 1 10.90 -55.95 -51.15
CA MET A 1 11.66 -55.54 -49.96
C MET A 1 11.89 -54.03 -50.00
N ARG A 2 11.31 -53.27 -49.06
CA ARG A 2 11.80 -51.96 -48.59
C ARG A 2 10.87 -51.47 -47.47
N ARG A 3 11.29 -51.63 -46.21
CA ARG A 3 10.64 -51.03 -45.04
C ARG A 3 11.33 -49.69 -44.78
N LEU A 4 10.58 -48.60 -44.77
CA LEU A 4 11.07 -47.26 -44.42
C LEU A 4 11.13 -47.14 -42.89
N PRO A 5 12.24 -46.69 -42.27
CA PRO A 5 12.32 -46.55 -40.83
C PRO A 5 11.78 -45.21 -40.33
N LEU A 6 11.49 -45.21 -39.03
CA LEU A 6 10.95 -44.18 -38.15
C LEU A 6 11.42 -42.74 -38.43
N LEU A 7 10.53 -41.80 -38.11
CA LEU A 7 10.85 -40.64 -37.26
C LEU A 7 9.63 -40.36 -36.38
N ALA A 8 9.60 -40.95 -35.18
CA ALA A 8 8.70 -40.54 -34.12
C ALA A 8 9.30 -39.29 -33.48
N THR A 9 8.83 -38.11 -33.92
CA THR A 9 9.14 -36.84 -33.26
C THR A 9 8.37 -36.76 -31.95
N THR A 10 9.00 -37.12 -30.84
CA THR A 10 8.52 -36.79 -29.50
C THR A 10 8.66 -35.28 -29.30
N GLY A 11 7.60 -34.53 -29.63
CA GLY A 11 7.48 -33.13 -29.29
C GLY A 11 7.41 -32.97 -27.78
N LEU A 12 8.44 -32.38 -27.17
CA LEU A 12 8.44 -31.97 -25.77
C LEU A 12 7.50 -30.77 -25.63
N ALA A 13 6.25 -31.02 -25.25
CA ALA A 13 5.28 -29.98 -24.94
C ALA A 13 5.69 -29.28 -23.64
N MET A 14 6.40 -28.16 -23.76
CA MET A 14 6.70 -27.28 -22.64
C MET A 14 5.44 -26.46 -22.33
N SER A 15 4.54 -27.02 -21.53
CA SER A 15 3.39 -26.29 -20.99
C SER A 15 3.89 -25.23 -20.02
N ALA A 16 4.13 -24.02 -20.51
CA ALA A 16 4.41 -22.87 -19.66
C ALA A 16 3.14 -22.53 -18.86
N LEU A 17 3.10 -22.91 -17.58
CA LEU A 17 2.18 -22.30 -16.63
C LEU A 17 2.62 -20.85 -16.40
N ALA A 18 2.22 -19.95 -17.30
CA ALA A 18 2.25 -18.53 -17.05
C ALA A 18 1.14 -18.19 -16.05
N GLY A 19 1.36 -18.50 -14.78
CA GLY A 19 0.57 -17.89 -13.71
C GLY A 19 0.82 -16.39 -13.77
N ALA A 20 -0.24 -15.58 -13.82
CA ALA A 20 -0.09 -14.13 -13.74
C ALA A 20 0.59 -13.78 -12.40
N ALA A 21 1.88 -13.45 -12.44
CA ALA A 21 2.59 -13.00 -11.26
C ALA A 21 1.96 -11.67 -10.84
N SER A 22 1.33 -11.65 -9.66
CA SER A 22 0.89 -10.40 -9.05
C SER A 22 2.11 -9.62 -8.59
N ALA A 23 2.17 -8.33 -8.89
CA ALA A 23 3.23 -7.45 -8.41
C ALA A 23 3.34 -7.52 -6.87
N SER A 24 4.57 -7.46 -6.36
CA SER A 24 4.84 -7.41 -4.93
C SER A 24 4.40 -6.07 -4.34
N PRO A 25 4.14 -5.97 -3.02
CA PRO A 25 3.82 -4.69 -2.39
C PRO A 25 4.86 -3.58 -2.63
N GLY A 26 6.15 -3.93 -2.69
CA GLY A 26 7.20 -2.96 -3.03
C GLY A 26 7.16 -2.49 -4.48
N GLN A 27 6.78 -3.37 -5.42
CA GLN A 27 6.51 -2.98 -6.81
C GLN A 27 5.27 -2.08 -6.91
N ASP A 28 4.22 -2.38 -6.14
CA ASP A 28 3.02 -1.56 -6.06
C ASP A 28 3.33 -0.16 -5.53
N TYR A 29 4.16 -0.08 -4.48
CA TYR A 29 4.65 1.20 -4.00
C TYR A 29 5.40 1.96 -5.09
N THR A 30 6.32 1.29 -5.78
CA THR A 30 7.16 1.88 -6.83
C THR A 30 6.32 2.45 -7.98
N LEU A 31 5.31 1.70 -8.43
CA LEU A 31 4.50 2.05 -9.59
C LEU A 31 3.41 3.09 -9.28
N TYR A 32 2.86 3.10 -8.05
CA TYR A 32 1.63 3.83 -7.77
C TYR A 32 1.73 4.85 -6.62
N CYS A 33 2.81 4.86 -5.85
CA CYS A 33 2.91 5.72 -4.65
C CYS A 33 4.22 6.53 -4.61
N MET A 34 5.34 5.91 -5.01
CA MET A 34 6.68 6.47 -4.96
C MET A 34 6.81 7.81 -5.69
N GLY A 35 6.09 7.99 -6.81
CA GLY A 35 6.14 9.23 -7.58
C GLY A 35 5.77 10.48 -6.77
N CYS A 36 4.92 10.33 -5.75
CA CYS A 36 4.59 11.42 -4.83
C CYS A 36 5.39 11.33 -3.52
N HIS A 37 5.47 10.14 -2.93
CA HIS A 37 6.01 9.96 -1.58
C HIS A 37 7.54 9.72 -1.53
N GLY A 38 8.21 9.61 -2.67
CA GLY A 38 9.66 9.40 -2.75
C GLY A 38 10.10 7.93 -2.63
N ALA A 39 11.36 7.63 -2.93
CA ALA A 39 11.88 6.25 -2.98
C ALA A 39 11.78 5.51 -1.63
N GLU A 40 11.89 6.25 -0.53
CA GLU A 40 11.90 5.73 0.85
C GLU A 40 10.67 6.20 1.63
N ALA A 41 9.64 6.67 0.92
CA ALA A 41 8.41 7.18 1.52
C ALA A 41 8.61 8.41 2.44
N GLN A 42 9.67 9.18 2.18
CA GLN A 42 10.04 10.38 2.93
C GLN A 42 9.11 11.58 2.69
N GLY A 43 8.31 11.55 1.63
CA GLY A 43 7.44 12.66 1.23
C GLY A 43 8.20 13.90 0.75
N VAL A 44 7.50 15.03 0.74
CA VAL A 44 8.01 16.35 0.41
C VAL A 44 7.49 17.32 1.47
N PRO A 45 8.34 17.89 2.35
CA PRO A 45 7.91 18.76 3.43
C PRO A 45 6.95 19.86 2.97
N GLY A 46 5.85 20.03 3.71
CA GLY A 46 4.79 21.00 3.41
C GLY A 46 3.95 20.72 2.15
N ARG A 47 4.20 19.63 1.41
CA ARG A 47 3.47 19.30 0.16
C ARG A 47 2.92 17.89 0.14
N ILE A 48 3.79 16.89 0.31
CA ILE A 48 3.42 15.47 0.30
C ILE A 48 3.79 14.85 1.66
N PRO A 49 2.84 14.22 2.37
CA PRO A 49 3.12 13.59 3.66
C PRO A 49 4.24 12.55 3.57
N ALA A 50 5.11 12.49 4.57
CA ALA A 50 5.93 11.31 4.79
C ALA A 50 5.04 10.12 5.19
N LEU A 51 5.29 8.94 4.65
CA LEU A 51 4.69 7.70 5.16
C LEU A 51 5.68 6.97 6.07
N ALA A 52 6.99 7.09 5.77
CA ALA A 52 8.06 6.60 6.62
C ALA A 52 7.95 7.22 8.03
N GLY A 53 8.05 6.36 9.05
CA GLY A 53 7.94 6.75 10.46
C GLY A 53 6.61 7.37 10.90
N THR A 54 5.61 7.47 10.02
CA THR A 54 4.36 8.18 10.32
C THR A 54 3.11 7.35 10.04
N LEU A 55 3.12 6.51 9.00
CA LEU A 55 1.94 5.73 8.61
C LEU A 55 1.44 4.82 9.75
N ALA A 56 2.35 4.24 10.53
CA ALA A 56 2.01 3.39 11.66
C ALA A 56 1.20 4.13 12.74
N ARG A 57 1.54 5.41 12.99
CA ARG A 57 0.79 6.29 13.90
C ARG A 57 -0.65 6.49 13.43
N PHE A 58 -0.86 6.75 12.14
CA PHE A 58 -2.21 6.85 11.56
C PHE A 58 -2.99 5.54 11.67
N MET A 59 -2.30 4.40 11.61
CA MET A 59 -2.96 3.09 11.74
C MET A 59 -3.35 2.73 13.19
N SER A 60 -2.95 3.53 14.18
CA SER A 60 -3.12 3.23 15.61
C SER A 60 -4.54 3.47 16.16
N ASN A 61 -5.38 4.24 15.45
CA ASN A 61 -6.76 4.52 15.86
C ASN A 61 -7.74 4.51 14.68
N SER A 62 -9.05 4.52 14.96
CA SER A 62 -10.09 4.42 13.93
C SER A 62 -10.07 5.59 12.94
N GLU A 63 -9.86 6.81 13.42
CA GLU A 63 -9.92 8.01 12.57
C GLU A 63 -8.73 8.09 11.62
N GLY A 64 -7.52 7.77 12.09
CA GLY A 64 -6.33 7.74 11.24
C GLY A 64 -6.39 6.62 10.20
N ARG A 65 -6.88 5.43 10.59
CA ARG A 65 -7.14 4.33 9.65
C ARG A 65 -8.13 4.74 8.58
N ASN A 66 -9.25 5.33 8.99
CA ASN A 66 -10.29 5.80 8.09
C ASN A 66 -9.75 6.88 7.12
N TYR A 67 -8.95 7.82 7.62
CA TYR A 67 -8.30 8.84 6.81
C TYR A 67 -7.37 8.24 5.75
N VAL A 68 -6.43 7.37 6.14
CA VAL A 68 -5.46 6.75 5.21
C VAL A 68 -6.15 6.08 4.03
N LEU A 69 -7.23 5.34 4.29
CA LEU A 69 -7.96 4.59 3.27
C LEU A 69 -8.79 5.48 2.33
N ARG A 70 -9.05 6.74 2.70
CA ARG A 70 -9.91 7.68 1.96
C ARG A 70 -9.16 8.87 1.36
N VAL A 71 -7.88 9.05 1.66
CA VAL A 71 -7.03 10.05 0.97
C VAL A 71 -7.09 9.78 -0.53
N PRO A 72 -7.29 10.80 -1.40
CA PRO A 72 -7.53 10.60 -2.83
C PRO A 72 -6.50 9.71 -3.54
N GLY A 73 -5.23 9.76 -3.14
CA GLY A 73 -4.18 8.90 -3.72
C GLY A 73 -4.39 7.42 -3.43
N ALA A 74 -4.81 7.06 -2.22
CA ALA A 74 -5.12 5.67 -1.86
C ALA A 74 -6.48 5.25 -2.42
N ALA A 75 -7.51 6.06 -2.18
CA ALA A 75 -8.90 5.79 -2.55
C ALA A 75 -9.08 5.56 -4.06
N ASN A 76 -8.39 6.34 -4.89
CA ASN A 76 -8.50 6.28 -6.35
C ASN A 76 -7.36 5.48 -7.00
N SER A 77 -6.52 4.80 -6.23
CA SER A 77 -5.46 3.96 -6.79
C SER A 77 -6.05 2.86 -7.67
N VAL A 78 -5.33 2.49 -8.73
CA VAL A 78 -5.70 1.36 -9.62
C VAL A 78 -5.54 0.00 -8.95
N LEU A 79 -4.95 -0.04 -7.74
CA LEU A 79 -4.79 -1.24 -6.96
C LEU A 79 -6.14 -1.77 -6.48
N SER A 80 -6.28 -3.09 -6.49
CA SER A 80 -7.42 -3.75 -5.83
C SER A 80 -7.36 -3.52 -4.32
N ASP A 81 -8.48 -3.70 -3.63
CA ASP A 81 -8.60 -3.47 -2.18
C ASP A 81 -7.56 -4.29 -1.39
N ARG A 82 -7.40 -5.56 -1.76
CA ARG A 82 -6.33 -6.44 -1.27
C ARG A 82 -4.91 -5.89 -1.45
N ARG A 83 -4.59 -5.39 -2.65
CA ARG A 83 -3.24 -4.90 -2.99
C ARG A 83 -2.95 -3.58 -2.30
N LEU A 84 -3.96 -2.71 -2.18
CA LEU A 84 -3.87 -1.49 -1.41
C LEU A 84 -3.59 -1.78 0.08
N ALA A 85 -4.31 -2.73 0.69
CA ALA A 85 -4.00 -3.17 2.06
C ALA A 85 -2.55 -3.69 2.17
N ALA A 86 -2.13 -4.53 1.22
CA ALA A 86 -0.80 -5.13 1.23
C ALA A 86 0.33 -4.09 1.11
N VAL A 87 0.21 -3.08 0.23
CA VAL A 87 1.23 -2.02 0.11
C VAL A 87 1.29 -1.11 1.32
N LEU A 88 0.16 -0.79 1.94
CA LEU A 88 0.12 0.02 3.17
C LEU A 88 0.75 -0.72 4.35
N ASN A 89 0.49 -2.02 4.50
CA ASN A 89 1.12 -2.86 5.52
C ASN A 89 2.62 -3.03 5.27
N TRP A 90 3.01 -3.25 4.01
CA TRP A 90 4.42 -3.35 3.65
C TRP A 90 5.20 -2.05 3.94
N LEU A 91 4.58 -0.88 3.74
CA LEU A 91 5.21 0.41 4.06
C LEU A 91 5.54 0.55 5.55
N THR A 92 4.66 0.10 6.44
CA THR A 92 4.94 0.15 7.89
C THR A 92 5.99 -0.86 8.32
N GLU A 93 6.03 -2.04 7.70
CA GLU A 93 7.08 -3.03 7.94
C GLU A 93 8.45 -2.55 7.43
N ARG A 94 8.49 -1.88 6.27
CA ARG A 94 9.73 -1.49 5.60
C ARG A 94 10.31 -0.17 6.10
N TYR A 95 9.44 0.80 6.41
CA TYR A 95 9.80 2.18 6.73
C TYR A 95 9.15 2.70 8.03
N GLY A 96 8.57 1.82 8.85
CA GLY A 96 8.10 2.19 10.19
C GLY A 96 9.25 2.57 11.13
N ALA A 97 8.93 3.34 12.17
CA ALA A 97 9.89 3.64 13.23
C ALA A 97 10.13 2.38 14.08
N ALA A 98 11.39 2.12 14.45
CA ALA A 98 11.77 0.89 15.14
C ALA A 98 11.22 0.78 16.58
N ASP A 99 10.94 1.93 17.19
CA ASP A 99 10.47 2.10 18.57
C ASP A 99 8.94 2.28 18.67
N GLU A 100 8.22 2.28 17.54
CA GLU A 100 6.76 2.37 17.53
C GLU A 100 6.09 0.99 17.65
N PRO A 101 5.01 0.87 18.44
CA PRO A 101 4.18 -0.32 18.44
C PRO A 101 3.68 -0.63 17.03
N ARG A 102 3.76 -1.90 16.62
CA ARG A 102 3.24 -2.34 15.33
C ARG A 102 1.70 -2.28 15.38
N PRO A 103 1.05 -1.46 14.53
CA PRO A 103 -0.41 -1.40 14.48
C PRO A 103 -0.99 -2.69 13.88
N ALA A 104 -2.27 -2.93 14.12
CA ALA A 104 -2.99 -3.97 13.39
C ALA A 104 -2.90 -3.70 11.87
N PRO A 105 -2.62 -4.72 11.04
CA PRO A 105 -2.57 -4.53 9.59
C PRO A 105 -3.94 -4.10 9.06
N PHE A 106 -3.97 -3.38 7.95
CA PHE A 106 -5.18 -3.20 7.16
C PHE A 106 -5.63 -4.52 6.56
N THR A 107 -6.94 -4.73 6.50
CA THR A 107 -7.54 -5.87 5.80
C THR A 107 -8.20 -5.42 4.50
N GLU A 108 -8.42 -6.36 3.58
CA GLU A 108 -9.15 -6.09 2.33
C GLU A 108 -10.58 -5.59 2.61
N GLU A 109 -11.26 -6.14 3.61
CA GLU A 109 -12.62 -5.76 3.97
C GLU A 109 -12.70 -4.34 4.52
N GLU A 110 -11.68 -3.91 5.26
CA GLU A 110 -11.57 -2.54 5.76
C GLU A 110 -11.41 -1.55 4.61
N VAL A 111 -10.50 -1.86 3.68
CA VAL A 111 -10.29 -1.07 2.46
C VAL A 111 -11.57 -0.99 1.62
N THR A 112 -12.20 -2.15 1.37
CA THR A 112 -13.45 -2.26 0.59
C THR A 112 -14.54 -1.34 1.13
N ARG A 113 -14.70 -1.33 2.47
CA ARG A 113 -15.73 -0.56 3.16
C ARG A 113 -15.43 0.94 3.17
N ALA A 114 -14.18 1.32 3.40
CA ALA A 114 -13.82 2.71 3.64
C ALA A 114 -13.54 3.49 2.34
N ARG A 115 -12.78 2.91 1.39
CA ARG A 115 -12.12 3.68 0.32
C ARG A 115 -13.08 4.40 -0.63
N ARG A 116 -14.32 3.93 -0.73
CA ARG A 116 -15.33 4.45 -1.67
C ARG A 116 -16.13 5.62 -1.11
N ALA A 117 -15.93 5.97 0.16
CA ALA A 117 -16.55 7.15 0.78
C ALA A 117 -15.58 8.35 0.69
N PRO A 118 -15.83 9.37 -0.15
CA PRO A 118 -14.92 10.50 -0.28
C PRO A 118 -14.79 11.29 1.01
N LEU A 119 -13.62 11.90 1.24
CA LEU A 119 -13.45 12.94 2.26
C LEU A 119 -14.00 14.25 1.71
N ALA A 120 -14.87 14.92 2.47
CA ALA A 120 -15.38 16.25 2.10
C ALA A 120 -14.26 17.30 2.04
N ASN A 121 -13.29 17.20 2.95
CA ASN A 121 -12.12 18.08 2.98
C ASN A 121 -10.90 17.32 3.53
N VAL A 122 -10.04 16.86 2.64
CA VAL A 122 -8.85 16.04 2.98
C VAL A 122 -7.96 16.75 3.99
N GLN A 123 -7.68 18.04 3.78
CA GLN A 123 -6.77 18.81 4.63
C GLN A 123 -7.35 19.07 6.02
N ALA A 124 -8.66 19.36 6.10
CA ALA A 124 -9.32 19.53 7.39
C ALA A 124 -9.37 18.21 8.18
N THR A 125 -9.71 17.09 7.52
CA THR A 125 -9.69 15.78 8.17
C THR A 125 -8.29 15.39 8.62
N ARG A 126 -7.25 15.63 7.81
CA ARG A 126 -5.86 15.38 8.20
C ARG A 126 -5.50 16.11 9.49
N ARG A 127 -5.83 17.41 9.58
CA ARG A 127 -5.56 18.21 10.78
C ARG A 127 -6.29 17.69 12.01
N GLU A 128 -7.52 17.19 11.87
CA GLU A 128 -8.23 16.56 12.99
C GLU A 128 -7.51 15.30 13.46
N VAL A 129 -7.22 14.37 12.54
CA VAL A 129 -6.52 13.13 12.89
C VAL A 129 -5.17 13.43 13.56
N VAL A 130 -4.40 14.39 13.05
CA VAL A 130 -3.13 14.78 13.67
C VAL A 130 -3.33 15.31 15.11
N ARG A 131 -4.39 16.09 15.37
CA ARG A 131 -4.71 16.55 16.73
C ARG A 131 -5.07 15.39 17.65
N GLU A 132 -5.86 14.44 17.17
CA GLU A 132 -6.23 13.25 17.96
C GLU A 132 -5.03 12.38 18.27
N LEU A 133 -4.14 12.16 17.29
CA LEU A 133 -2.88 11.46 17.49
C LEU A 133 -1.97 12.20 18.48
N ALA A 134 -1.96 13.54 18.46
CA ALA A 134 -1.23 14.32 19.46
C ALA A 134 -1.76 14.09 20.88
N ALA A 135 -3.09 14.03 21.03
CA ALA A 135 -3.73 13.79 22.33
C ALA A 135 -3.43 12.39 22.90
N SER A 136 -3.13 11.40 22.05
CA SER A 136 -2.76 10.04 22.45
C SER A 136 -1.25 9.77 22.51
N GLY A 137 -0.41 10.78 22.27
CA GLY A 137 1.05 10.65 22.28
C GLY A 137 1.66 10.04 21.00
N ALA A 138 0.86 9.92 19.93
CA ALA A 138 1.25 9.38 18.63
C ALA A 138 1.35 10.48 17.53
N ALA A 139 1.51 11.75 17.90
CA ALA A 139 1.57 12.84 16.93
C ALA A 139 2.75 12.67 15.96
N PRO A 140 2.57 12.85 14.64
CA PRO A 140 3.70 13.05 13.73
C PRO A 140 4.43 14.37 14.01
N ALA A 141 5.47 14.68 13.22
CA ALA A 141 6.17 15.96 13.31
C ALA A 141 5.19 17.16 13.21
N ALA A 142 5.51 18.27 13.87
CA ALA A 142 4.60 19.42 14.01
C ALA A 142 4.21 20.07 12.66
N ASP A 143 5.00 19.86 11.62
CA ASP A 143 4.81 20.37 10.26
C ASP A 143 4.15 19.35 9.31
N TYR A 144 3.61 18.25 9.84
CA TYR A 144 2.99 17.18 9.05
C TYR A 144 1.76 17.64 8.26
#